data_AF-A0A3N5B777-F1
#
_entry.id   AF-A0A3N5B777-F1
#
_cell.length_a   1.000
_cell.length_b   1.000
_cell.length_c   1.000
_cell.angle_alpha   90.00
_cell.angle_beta   90.00
_cell.angle_gamma   90.00
#
_symmetry.space_group_name_H-M   'P 1'
#
loop_
_entity.id
_entity.type
_entity.pdbx_description
1 polymer ?
#
loop_
_entity_poly.entity_id
_entity_poly.type
_entity_poly.pdbx_seq_one_letter_code
_entity_poly.pdbx_strand_id
1 'polypeptide(L)'
;MINIFIGLIFVFFKTNLSFWDIGVTYYLTNIIGYLTMYFGIQELGRTNQRLLKVKPYVIIMVIHSIIFLLLNITDHSPLTMGMSTMLETIIVFVGVVFIVIGMFMVFVIIFELMDASTSNINKKLLYNLVNIMLLLFILAGLSAIFNFTMLVTTIMGTLLLVEVLFLISYYHVFLGENI
;
A
#
# COMPACT_ATOMS: atom_id res chain seq x y z
N MET A 1 4.67 17.75 4.98
CA MET A 1 4.60 16.53 5.85
C MET A 1 3.20 15.97 5.97
N ILE A 2 2.20 16.79 6.26
CA ILE A 2 0.81 16.35 6.39
C ILE A 2 0.26 15.65 5.13
N ASN A 3 0.71 16.07 3.95
CA ASN A 3 0.36 15.43 2.67
C ASN A 3 0.81 13.96 2.59
N ILE A 4 1.99 13.62 3.12
CA ILE A 4 2.46 12.23 3.15
C ILE A 4 1.56 11.41 4.09
N PHE A 5 1.27 11.96 5.28
CA PHE A 5 0.40 11.31 6.25
C PHE A 5 -1.02 11.07 5.72
N ILE A 6 -1.64 12.09 5.11
CA ILE A 6 -2.95 11.97 4.46
C ILE A 6 -2.89 10.91 3.33
N GLY A 7 -1.81 10.91 2.55
CA GLY A 7 -1.63 9.90 1.52
C GLY A 7 -1.55 8.47 2.07
N LEU A 8 -0.85 8.26 3.20
CA LEU A 8 -0.82 6.97 3.89
C LEU A 8 -2.20 6.56 4.43
N ILE A 9 -3.01 7.50 4.93
CA ILE A 9 -4.40 7.21 5.33
C ILE A 9 -5.19 6.67 4.14
N PHE A 10 -5.11 7.29 2.96
CA PHE A 10 -5.84 6.79 1.78
C PHE A 10 -5.35 5.43 1.27
N VAL A 11 -4.07 5.11 1.48
CA VAL A 11 -3.50 3.82 1.08
C VAL A 11 -3.83 2.71 2.07
N PHE A 12 -3.80 2.95 3.38
CA PHE A 12 -4.07 1.93 4.40
C PHE A 12 -5.54 1.83 4.80
N PHE A 13 -6.22 2.96 4.95
CA PHE A 13 -7.56 3.02 5.52
C PHE A 13 -8.61 2.66 4.46
N LYS A 14 -8.51 1.42 3.99
CA LYS A 14 -9.51 0.74 3.19
C LYS A 14 -10.11 -0.31 4.10
N THR A 15 -11.42 -0.25 4.31
CA THR A 15 -12.14 -1.18 5.18
C THR A 15 -12.30 -2.56 4.54
N ASN A 16 -11.27 -3.04 3.84
CA ASN A 16 -11.30 -4.26 3.05
C ASN A 16 -10.85 -5.41 3.94
N LEU A 17 -11.84 -6.09 4.52
CA LEU A 17 -11.61 -7.29 5.35
C LEU A 17 -11.35 -8.55 4.52
N SER A 18 -11.52 -8.46 3.19
CA SER A 18 -11.14 -9.48 2.23
C SER A 18 -9.82 -9.10 1.57
N PHE A 19 -8.89 -10.06 1.50
CA PHE A 19 -7.59 -9.87 0.84
C PHE A 19 -7.72 -9.56 -0.66
N TRP A 20 -8.72 -10.15 -1.32
CA TRP A 20 -8.95 -10.01 -2.77
C TRP A 20 -9.97 -8.93 -3.14
N ASP A 21 -10.40 -8.11 -2.17
CA ASP A 21 -11.28 -6.96 -2.46
C ASP A 21 -10.47 -5.80 -3.06
N ILE A 22 -10.18 -5.92 -4.36
CA ILE A 22 -9.31 -5.01 -5.13
C ILE A 22 -10.09 -4.42 -6.31
N GLY A 23 -11.25 -3.80 -6.01
CA GLY A 23 -12.13 -3.21 -7.01
C GLY A 23 -11.78 -1.78 -7.42
N VAL A 24 -12.71 -1.13 -8.13
CA VAL A 24 -12.60 0.27 -8.59
C VAL A 24 -12.27 1.22 -7.44
N THR A 25 -13.00 1.12 -6.32
CA THR A 25 -12.79 1.98 -5.13
C THR A 25 -11.38 1.82 -4.57
N TYR A 26 -10.85 0.59 -4.54
CA TYR A 26 -9.49 0.33 -4.04
C TYR A 26 -8.43 1.07 -4.84
N TYR A 27 -8.53 1.07 -6.17
CA TYR A 27 -7.55 1.75 -7.03
C TYR A 27 -7.75 3.26 -7.04
N LEU A 28 -8.99 3.75 -6.95
CA LEU A 28 -9.28 5.17 -6.86
C LEU A 28 -8.67 5.79 -5.59
N THR A 29 -8.87 5.17 -4.43
CA THR A 29 -8.26 5.65 -3.17
C THR A 29 -6.73 5.57 -3.22
N ASN A 30 -6.17 4.55 -3.87
CA ASN A 30 -4.73 4.45 -4.09
C ASN A 30 -4.19 5.60 -4.93
N ILE A 31 -4.84 5.95 -6.05
CA ILE A 31 -4.42 7.07 -6.89
C ILE A 31 -4.39 8.36 -6.08
N ILE A 32 -5.45 8.65 -5.31
CA ILE A 32 -5.51 9.83 -4.43
C ILE A 32 -4.39 9.78 -3.40
N GLY A 33 -4.19 8.63 -2.75
CA GLY A 33 -3.15 8.45 -1.74
C GLY A 33 -1.73 8.67 -2.28
N TYR A 34 -1.39 8.03 -3.40
CA TYR A 34 -0.07 8.17 -4.03
C TYR A 34 0.16 9.57 -4.61
N LEU A 35 -0.85 10.22 -5.20
CA LEU A 35 -0.72 11.61 -5.63
C LEU A 35 -0.47 12.55 -4.44
N THR A 36 -1.19 12.35 -3.33
CA THR A 36 -0.99 13.16 -2.12
C THR A 36 0.41 12.93 -1.53
N MET A 37 0.88 11.68 -1.48
CA MET A 37 2.26 11.37 -1.08
C MET A 37 3.29 12.00 -2.03
N TYR A 38 3.05 11.98 -3.34
CA TYR A 38 3.95 12.58 -4.33
C TYR A 38 4.16 14.07 -4.07
N PHE A 39 3.08 14.83 -3.85
CA PHE A 39 3.18 16.25 -3.52
C PHE A 39 3.90 16.47 -2.18
N GLY A 40 3.62 15.64 -1.18
CA GLY A 40 4.32 15.68 0.11
C GLY A 40 5.82 15.40 0.02
N ILE A 41 6.23 14.43 -0.81
CA ILE A 41 7.64 14.12 -1.08
C ILE A 41 8.31 15.27 -1.84
N GLN A 42 7.63 15.87 -2.82
CA GLN A 42 8.18 16.98 -3.60
C GLN A 42 8.42 18.23 -2.70
N GLU A 43 7.50 18.49 -1.79
CA GLU A 43 7.60 19.59 -0.82
C GLU A 43 8.79 19.39 0.13
N LEU A 44 8.90 18.21 0.75
CA LEU A 44 9.96 17.89 1.71
C LEU A 44 11.30 17.56 1.06
N GLY A 45 11.31 17.13 -0.20
CA GLY A 45 12.51 16.87 -0.95
C GLY A 45 13.40 18.10 -1.13
N ARG A 46 12.83 19.30 -0.98
CA ARG A 46 13.58 20.57 -0.95
C ARG A 46 14.48 20.70 0.28
N THR A 47 14.06 20.16 1.42
CA THR A 47 14.81 20.22 2.69
C THR A 47 15.57 18.93 2.97
N ASN A 48 15.07 17.79 2.49
CA ASN A 48 15.66 16.47 2.70
C ASN A 48 15.72 15.68 1.39
N GLN A 49 16.88 15.75 0.72
CA GLN A 49 17.08 15.08 -0.57
C GLN A 49 16.93 13.55 -0.51
N ARG A 50 17.05 12.91 0.67
CA ARG A 50 16.86 11.46 0.78
C ARG A 50 15.43 11.04 0.43
N LEU A 51 14.43 11.89 0.72
CA LEU A 51 13.03 11.63 0.37
C LEU A 51 12.79 11.57 -1.14
N LEU A 52 13.64 12.21 -1.95
CA LEU A 52 13.50 12.18 -3.41
C LEU A 52 13.72 10.77 -3.98
N LYS A 53 14.39 9.87 -3.25
CA LYS A 53 14.54 8.45 -3.64
C LYS A 53 13.21 7.70 -3.62
N VAL A 54 12.25 8.14 -2.80
CA VAL A 54 10.92 7.52 -2.68
C VAL A 54 10.05 7.85 -3.91
N LYS A 55 10.29 9.01 -4.53
CA LYS A 55 9.52 9.56 -5.65
C LYS A 55 9.26 8.57 -6.81
N PRO A 56 10.26 7.87 -7.39
CA PRO A 56 10.02 6.92 -8.47
C PRO A 56 9.04 5.80 -8.09
N TYR A 57 9.13 5.27 -6.86
CA TYR A 57 8.22 4.22 -6.40
C TYR A 57 6.76 4.71 -6.35
N VAL A 58 6.55 5.93 -5.86
CA VAL A 58 5.22 6.54 -5.81
C VAL A 58 4.66 6.79 -7.22
N ILE A 59 5.48 7.27 -8.16
CA ILE A 59 5.06 7.45 -9.56
C ILE A 59 4.65 6.11 -10.19
N ILE A 60 5.47 5.07 -10.02
CA ILE A 60 5.17 3.72 -10.50
C ILE A 60 3.83 3.25 -9.94
N MET A 61 3.57 3.49 -8.66
CA MET A 61 2.31 3.11 -8.01
C MET A 61 1.10 3.90 -8.47
N VAL A 62 1.25 5.19 -8.84
CA VAL A 62 0.19 5.95 -9.51
C VAL A 62 -0.14 5.31 -10.85
N ILE A 63 0.86 5.03 -11.68
CA ILE A 63 0.66 4.42 -13.01
C ILE A 63 0.03 3.03 -12.88
N HIS A 64 0.56 2.19 -12.00
CA HIS A 64 0.00 0.88 -11.68
C HIS A 64 -1.47 0.99 -11.30
N SER A 65 -1.80 1.90 -10.38
CA SER A 65 -3.19 2.07 -9.92
C SER A 65 -4.11 2.57 -11.02
N ILE A 66 -3.65 3.44 -11.92
CA ILE A 66 -4.43 3.89 -13.10
C ILE A 66 -4.69 2.73 -14.06
N ILE A 67 -3.67 1.93 -14.39
CA ILE A 67 -3.81 0.78 -15.29
C ILE A 67 -4.85 -0.19 -14.74
N PHE A 68 -4.72 -0.57 -13.47
CA PHE A 68 -5.66 -1.52 -12.86
C PHE A 68 -7.05 -0.92 -12.61
N LEU A 69 -7.16 0.39 -12.39
CA LEU A 69 -8.46 1.07 -12.37
C LEU A 69 -9.16 0.91 -13.72
N LEU A 70 -8.46 1.18 -14.82
CA LEU A 70 -9.01 1.04 -16.17
C LEU A 70 -9.42 -0.41 -16.48
N LEU A 71 -8.61 -1.39 -16.07
CA LEU A 71 -8.95 -2.81 -16.20
C LEU A 71 -10.20 -3.18 -15.40
N ASN A 72 -10.37 -2.64 -14.18
CA ASN A 72 -11.56 -2.89 -13.36
C ASN A 72 -12.82 -2.22 -13.92
N ILE A 73 -12.72 -1.00 -14.44
CA ILE A 73 -13.89 -0.29 -15.03
C ILE A 73 -14.36 -0.96 -16.32
N THR A 74 -13.45 -1.64 -17.03
CA THR A 74 -13.75 -2.33 -18.30
C THR A 74 -14.09 -3.81 -18.09
N ASP A 75 -14.21 -4.31 -16.86
CA ASP A 75 -14.42 -5.73 -16.52
C ASP A 75 -13.32 -6.70 -17.01
N HIS A 76 -12.15 -6.16 -17.37
CA HIS A 76 -10.95 -6.92 -17.74
C HIS A 76 -9.97 -7.03 -16.57
N SER A 77 -10.45 -6.91 -15.33
CA SER A 77 -9.63 -7.13 -14.14
C SER A 77 -9.13 -8.57 -14.13
N PRO A 78 -7.84 -8.84 -13.83
CA PRO A 78 -7.34 -10.21 -13.72
C PRO A 78 -8.11 -11.06 -12.69
N LEU A 79 -8.84 -10.44 -11.76
CA LEU A 79 -9.65 -11.16 -10.78
C LEU A 79 -11.05 -11.54 -11.30
N THR A 80 -11.53 -10.94 -12.37
CA THR A 80 -12.89 -11.14 -12.92
C THR A 80 -12.90 -11.69 -14.34
N MET A 81 -11.79 -11.55 -15.06
CA MET A 81 -11.66 -12.00 -16.44
C MET A 81 -11.75 -13.53 -16.53
N GLY A 82 -12.51 -14.01 -17.51
CA GLY A 82 -12.60 -15.45 -17.80
C GLY A 82 -11.26 -16.03 -18.25
N MET A 83 -11.06 -17.33 -18.00
CA MET A 83 -9.88 -18.10 -18.40
C MET A 83 -10.24 -19.11 -19.49
N SER A 84 -10.92 -18.67 -20.55
CA SER A 84 -11.47 -19.57 -21.57
C SER A 84 -10.40 -20.01 -22.58
N THR A 85 -9.38 -19.17 -22.81
CA THR A 85 -8.25 -19.49 -23.69
C THR A 85 -6.91 -19.49 -22.93
N MET A 86 -5.91 -20.21 -23.46
CA MET A 86 -4.57 -20.24 -22.87
C MET A 86 -3.95 -18.82 -22.77
N LEU A 87 -4.22 -17.96 -23.76
CA LEU A 87 -3.75 -16.57 -23.75
C LEU A 87 -4.38 -15.77 -22.61
N GLU A 88 -5.70 -15.88 -22.42
CA GLU A 88 -6.41 -15.24 -21.31
C GLU A 88 -5.86 -15.71 -19.95
N THR A 89 -5.64 -17.01 -19.80
CA THR A 89 -5.04 -17.58 -18.59
C THR A 89 -3.68 -16.98 -18.28
N ILE A 90 -2.79 -16.86 -19.29
CA ILE A 90 -1.48 -16.23 -19.11
C ILE A 90 -1.62 -14.76 -18.69
N ILE A 91 -2.50 -14.01 -19.35
CA ILE A 91 -2.75 -12.59 -19.02
C ILE A 91 -3.23 -12.45 -17.57
N VAL A 92 -4.17 -13.30 -17.15
CA VAL A 92 -4.67 -13.28 -15.77
C VAL A 92 -3.56 -13.58 -14.77
N PHE A 93 -2.77 -14.63 -14.96
CA PHE A 93 -1.68 -14.97 -14.05
C PHE A 93 -0.63 -13.85 -13.94
N VAL A 94 -0.22 -13.28 -15.08
CA VAL A 94 0.71 -12.14 -15.11
C VAL A 94 0.09 -10.95 -14.38
N GLY A 95 -1.19 -10.66 -14.64
CA GLY A 95 -1.94 -9.60 -13.97
C GLY A 95 -1.98 -9.76 -12.45
N VAL A 96 -2.27 -10.96 -11.95
CA VAL A 96 -2.27 -11.28 -10.52
C VAL A 96 -0.88 -11.05 -9.90
N VAL A 97 0.20 -11.46 -10.58
CA VAL A 97 1.57 -11.19 -10.11
C VAL A 97 1.81 -9.67 -9.99
N PHE A 98 1.39 -8.89 -10.97
CA PHE A 98 1.50 -7.42 -10.91
C PHE A 98 0.65 -6.80 -9.80
N ILE A 99 -0.54 -7.35 -9.50
CA ILE A 99 -1.36 -6.91 -8.36
C ILE A 99 -0.59 -7.14 -7.05
N VAL A 100 -0.07 -8.36 -6.85
CA VAL A 100 0.66 -8.72 -5.62
C VAL A 100 1.91 -7.86 -5.45
N ILE A 101 2.68 -7.63 -6.53
CA ILE A 101 3.82 -6.71 -6.52
C ILE A 101 3.37 -5.30 -6.10
N GLY A 102 2.28 -4.80 -6.67
CA GLY A 102 1.73 -3.49 -6.31
C GLY A 102 1.33 -3.39 -4.84
N MET A 103 0.72 -4.43 -4.27
CA MET A 103 0.39 -4.48 -2.85
C MET A 103 1.66 -4.45 -1.98
N PHE A 104 2.70 -5.19 -2.36
CA PHE A 104 3.97 -5.22 -1.64
C PHE A 104 4.73 -3.88 -1.71
N MET A 105 4.64 -3.18 -2.83
CA MET A 105 5.31 -1.90 -3.05
C MET A 105 4.89 -0.80 -2.06
N VAL A 106 3.71 -0.91 -1.46
CA VAL A 106 3.29 -0.03 -0.35
C VAL A 106 4.31 -0.09 0.79
N PHE A 107 4.71 -1.29 1.21
CA PHE A 107 5.66 -1.47 2.31
C PHE A 107 7.03 -0.89 1.96
N VAL A 108 7.49 -1.07 0.71
CA VAL A 108 8.73 -0.48 0.22
C VAL A 108 8.70 1.05 0.34
N ILE A 109 7.59 1.68 -0.07
CA ILE A 109 7.41 3.14 0.06
C ILE A 109 7.49 3.57 1.53
N ILE A 110 6.83 2.85 2.45
CA ILE A 110 6.88 3.17 3.89
C ILE A 110 8.31 3.08 4.42
N PHE A 111 9.01 1.99 4.12
CA PHE A 111 10.39 1.78 4.58
C PHE A 111 11.30 2.93 4.11
N GLU A 112 11.23 3.28 2.84
CA GLU A 112 12.02 4.39 2.28
C GLU A 112 11.64 5.75 2.90
N LEU A 113 10.34 6.00 3.17
CA LEU A 113 9.89 7.20 3.87
C LEU A 113 10.45 7.28 5.29
N MET A 114 10.53 6.15 6.01
CA MET A 114 11.09 6.08 7.35
C MET A 114 12.62 6.20 7.38
N ASP A 115 13.30 5.57 6.42
CA ASP A 115 14.76 5.65 6.27
C ASP A 115 15.21 7.08 5.96
N ALA A 116 14.49 7.75 5.06
CA ALA A 116 14.77 9.11 4.67
C ALA A 116 14.60 10.10 5.83
N SER A 117 13.87 9.73 6.87
CA SER A 117 13.51 10.59 7.97
C SER A 117 14.58 10.72 9.05
N THR A 118 14.71 11.89 9.67
CA THR A 118 15.91 12.30 10.42
C THR A 118 15.89 11.99 11.91
N SER A 119 14.75 11.78 12.57
CA SER A 119 14.72 11.51 14.02
C SER A 119 14.99 10.03 14.33
N ASN A 120 16.02 9.75 15.11
CA ASN A 120 16.43 8.38 15.48
C ASN A 120 15.61 7.81 16.65
N ILE A 121 14.93 8.66 17.43
CA ILE A 121 14.48 8.32 18.79
C ILE A 121 13.29 7.34 18.79
N ASN A 122 12.48 7.26 17.73
CA ASN A 122 11.32 6.36 17.67
C ASN A 122 11.26 5.46 16.42
N LYS A 123 12.35 5.42 15.64
CA LYS A 123 12.46 4.58 14.44
C LYS A 123 12.21 3.11 14.72
N LYS A 124 12.74 2.58 15.83
CA LYS A 124 12.62 1.15 16.18
C LYS A 124 11.17 0.69 16.32
N LEU A 125 10.31 1.50 16.95
CA LEU A 125 8.90 1.18 17.10
C LEU A 125 8.21 1.14 15.74
N LEU A 126 8.44 2.14 14.89
CA LEU A 126 7.87 2.18 13.55
C LEU A 126 8.35 1.00 12.68
N TYR A 127 9.64 0.64 12.73
CA TYR A 127 10.13 -0.53 11.96
C TYR A 127 9.50 -1.82 12.45
N ASN A 128 9.33 -1.98 13.76
CA ASN A 128 8.65 -3.15 14.32
C ASN A 128 7.20 -3.20 13.85
N LEU A 129 6.47 -2.08 13.86
CA LEU A 129 5.10 -2.03 13.35
C LEU A 129 5.05 -2.39 11.85
N VAL A 130 5.93 -1.84 11.02
CA VAL A 130 5.99 -2.19 9.59
C VAL A 130 6.32 -3.66 9.37
N ASN A 131 7.25 -4.23 10.13
CA ASN A 131 7.56 -5.66 10.06
C ASN A 131 6.36 -6.53 10.45
N ILE A 132 5.61 -6.14 11.48
CA ILE A 132 4.37 -6.83 11.88
C ILE A 132 3.32 -6.71 10.77
N MET A 133 3.10 -5.52 10.21
CA MET A 133 2.15 -5.34 9.11
C MET A 133 2.54 -6.20 7.90
N LEU A 134 3.82 -6.23 7.53
CA LEU A 134 4.33 -7.04 6.43
C LEU A 134 4.11 -8.54 6.69
N LEU A 135 4.42 -9.01 7.90
CA LEU A 135 4.19 -10.40 8.29
C LEU A 135 2.71 -10.77 8.21
N LEU A 136 1.83 -9.93 8.76
CA LEU A 136 0.38 -10.13 8.71
C LEU A 136 -0.12 -10.13 7.26
N PHE A 137 0.39 -9.23 6.41
CA PHE A 137 0.03 -9.19 4.99
C PHE A 137 0.43 -10.47 4.26
N ILE A 138 1.64 -10.98 4.49
CA ILE A 138 2.11 -12.25 3.92
C ILE A 138 1.25 -13.42 4.41
N LEU A 139 0.95 -13.47 5.72
CA LEU A 139 0.09 -14.51 6.30
C LEU A 139 -1.34 -14.44 5.74
N ALA A 140 -1.90 -13.25 5.53
CA ALA A 140 -3.21 -13.06 4.92
C ALA A 140 -3.21 -13.58 3.47
N GLY A 141 -2.17 -13.22 2.69
CA GLY A 141 -2.03 -13.69 1.31
C GLY A 141 -1.92 -15.21 1.19
N LEU A 142 -1.06 -15.83 2.02
CA LEU A 142 -0.95 -17.30 2.08
C LEU A 142 -2.28 -17.94 2.47
N SER A 143 -2.93 -17.43 3.51
CA SER A 143 -4.24 -17.94 3.96
C SER A 143 -5.32 -17.81 2.89
N ALA A 144 -5.28 -16.72 2.09
CA ALA A 144 -6.21 -16.48 1.00
C ALA A 144 -5.99 -17.46 -0.17
N ILE A 145 -4.74 -17.83 -0.48
CA ILE A 145 -4.43 -18.85 -1.50
C ILE A 145 -4.97 -20.23 -1.10
N PHE A 146 -4.92 -20.58 0.19
CA PHE A 146 -5.47 -21.84 0.70
C PHE A 146 -6.97 -21.79 1.03
N ASN A 147 -7.68 -20.70 0.71
CA ASN A 147 -9.11 -20.50 0.98
C ASN A 147 -9.51 -20.58 2.48
N PHE A 148 -8.63 -20.21 3.40
CA PHE A 148 -8.97 -20.11 4.84
C PHE A 148 -9.69 -18.79 5.16
N THR A 149 -10.92 -18.65 4.69
CA THR A 149 -11.69 -17.38 4.72
C THR A 149 -11.79 -16.72 6.09
N MET A 150 -12.18 -17.44 7.16
CA MET A 150 -12.25 -16.89 8.51
C MET A 150 -10.89 -16.40 9.03
N LEU A 151 -9.83 -17.14 8.71
CA LEU A 151 -8.46 -16.78 9.12
C LEU A 151 -8.01 -15.51 8.39
N VAL A 152 -8.26 -15.41 7.08
CA VAL A 152 -7.97 -14.20 6.29
C VAL A 152 -8.67 -12.98 6.88
N THR A 153 -9.96 -13.06 7.16
CA THR A 153 -10.72 -11.93 7.74
C THR A 153 -10.17 -11.50 9.10
N THR A 154 -9.77 -12.47 9.93
CA THR A 154 -9.17 -12.19 11.25
C THR A 154 -7.80 -11.51 11.12
N ILE A 155 -6.96 -12.01 10.21
CA ILE A 155 -5.64 -11.43 9.95
C ILE A 155 -5.77 -10.02 9.35
N MET A 156 -6.67 -9.81 8.39
CA MET A 156 -6.93 -8.50 7.77
C MET A 156 -7.47 -7.49 8.79
N GLY A 157 -8.38 -7.91 9.67
CA GLY A 157 -8.85 -7.07 10.78
C GLY A 157 -7.72 -6.70 11.75
N THR A 158 -6.83 -7.65 12.04
CA THR A 158 -5.63 -7.40 12.86
C THR A 158 -4.66 -6.44 12.17
N LEU A 159 -4.44 -6.62 10.86
CA LEU A 159 -3.60 -5.75 10.04
C LEU A 159 -4.11 -4.30 10.08
N LEU A 160 -5.42 -4.10 9.90
CA LEU A 160 -6.04 -2.77 9.97
C LEU A 160 -5.83 -2.10 11.34
N LEU A 161 -5.91 -2.86 12.44
CA LEU A 161 -5.60 -2.32 13.78
C LEU A 161 -4.13 -1.90 13.89
N VAL A 162 -3.20 -2.71 13.38
CA VAL A 162 -1.77 -2.38 13.39
C VAL A 162 -1.47 -1.17 12.49
N GLU A 163 -2.14 -1.04 11.35
CA GLU A 163 -2.04 0.12 10.45
C GLU A 163 -2.50 1.40 11.15
N VAL A 164 -3.59 1.36 11.93
CA VAL A 164 -4.04 2.50 12.74
C VAL A 164 -2.99 2.86 13.80
N LEU A 165 -2.42 1.88 14.50
CA LEU A 165 -1.33 2.11 15.46
C LEU A 165 -0.08 2.69 14.77
N PHE A 166 0.24 2.21 13.57
CA PHE A 166 1.31 2.73 12.74
C PHE A 166 1.06 4.19 12.36
N LEU A 167 -0.14 4.54 11.89
CA LEU A 167 -0.50 5.92 11.54
C LEU A 167 -0.42 6.85 12.74
N ILE A 168 -0.93 6.45 13.91
CA ILE A 168 -0.83 7.26 15.15
C ILE A 168 0.63 7.47 15.54
N SER A 169 1.43 6.39 15.54
CA SER A 169 2.85 6.47 15.87
C SER A 169 3.61 7.33 14.86
N TYR A 170 3.31 7.17 13.58
CA TYR A 170 3.90 7.95 12.50
C TYR A 170 3.55 9.42 12.67
N TYR A 171 2.28 9.77 12.94
CA TYR A 171 1.86 11.14 13.21
C TYR A 171 2.66 11.77 14.35
N HIS A 172 2.78 11.09 15.50
CA HIS A 172 3.52 11.62 16.64
C HIS A 172 5.00 11.83 16.35
N VAL A 173 5.64 10.88 15.67
CA VAL A 173 7.07 10.96 15.34
C VAL A 173 7.34 12.00 14.25
N PHE A 174 6.43 12.17 13.29
CA PHE A 174 6.68 12.99 12.10
C PHE A 174 6.08 14.38 12.12
N LEU A 175 4.85 14.53 12.62
CA LEU A 175 4.15 15.80 12.68
C LEU A 175 4.31 16.46 14.06
N GLY A 176 4.40 15.67 15.14
CA GLY A 176 4.54 16.20 16.50
C GLY A 176 5.91 16.83 16.80
N GLU A 177 6.99 16.38 16.16
CA GLU A 177 8.36 16.90 16.39
C GLU A 177 8.73 18.08 15.47
N ASN A 178 7.90 18.44 14.48
CA ASN A 178 8.19 19.47 13.47
C ASN A 178 7.16 20.62 13.43
N ILE A 179 6.32 20.74 14.46
CA ILE A 179 5.46 21.90 14.73
C ILE A 179 6.00 22.59 15.98
#